data_AF-A0A959NYT3-F1
#
_entry.id   AF-A0A959NYT3-F1
#
_cell.length_a   1.000
_cell.length_b   1.000
_cell.length_c   1.000
_cell.angle_alpha   90.00
_cell.angle_beta   90.00
_cell.angle_gamma   90.00
#
_symmetry.space_group_name_H-M   'P 1'
#
loop_
_entity.id
_entity.type
_entity.pdbx_description
1 polymer ?
#
loop_
_entity_poly.entity_id
_entity_poly.type
_entity_poly.pdbx_seq_one_letter_code
_entity_poly.pdbx_strand_id
1 'polypeptide(L)'
;MALGNTAVRIIVSIIAIPIIVAACIYGGIPFMIFVLGIALISFWEFTQLAKNKNVSANYILGALTIFIIVTNVYFKFAEFSALLIVSSIIILIYELFRNRNSAILNLGGTFLG
;
A
#
# COMPACT_ATOMS: atom_id res chain seq x y z
N MET A 1 14.00 -30.48 -10.94
CA MET A 1 12.71 -31.18 -10.77
C MET A 1 11.73 -30.13 -10.24
N ALA A 2 10.70 -29.76 -11.00
CA ALA A 2 9.75 -28.73 -10.56
C ALA A 2 8.98 -29.25 -9.34
N LEU A 3 9.01 -28.51 -8.23
CA LEU A 3 8.23 -28.84 -7.04
C LEU A 3 6.74 -28.81 -7.40
N GLY A 4 5.97 -29.81 -6.98
CA GLY A 4 4.52 -29.79 -7.16
C GLY A 4 3.88 -28.61 -6.41
N ASN A 5 2.78 -28.06 -6.93
CA ASN A 5 2.09 -26.90 -6.34
C ASN A 5 1.77 -27.08 -4.84
N THR A 6 1.47 -28.31 -4.40
CA THR A 6 1.25 -28.63 -2.98
C THR A 6 2.50 -28.39 -2.13
N ALA A 7 3.68 -28.79 -2.62
CA ALA A 7 4.94 -28.60 -1.90
C ALA A 7 5.31 -27.12 -1.79
N VAL A 8 5.08 -26.32 -2.84
CA VAL A 8 5.29 -24.86 -2.81
C VAL A 8 4.37 -24.21 -1.76
N ARG A 9 3.08 -24.56 -1.72
CA ARG A 9 2.14 -24.03 -0.72
C ARG A 9 2.53 -24.36 0.71
N ILE A 10 3.02 -25.58 0.96
CA ILE A 10 3.48 -26.00 2.29
C ILE A 10 4.70 -25.18 2.71
N ILE A 11 5.68 -25.02 1.81
CA ILE A 11 6.91 -24.25 2.08
C ILE A 11 6.56 -22.79 2.39
N VAL A 12 5.71 -22.16 1.57
CA VAL A 12 5.29 -20.76 1.79
C VAL A 12 4.59 -20.62 3.14
N SER A 13 3.68 -21.52 3.51
CA SER A 13 3.00 -21.46 4.81
C SER A 13 3.95 -21.65 5.99
N ILE A 14 4.91 -22.58 5.89
CA ILE A 14 5.91 -22.84 6.94
C ILE A 14 6.85 -21.65 7.14
N ILE A 15 7.08 -20.84 6.10
CA ILE A 15 8.00 -19.69 6.19
C ILE A 15 7.24 -18.40 6.54
N ALA A 16 6.14 -18.12 5.86
CA ALA A 16 5.40 -16.87 6.00
C ALA A 16 4.76 -16.73 7.40
N ILE A 17 4.16 -17.81 7.93
CA ILE A 17 3.49 -17.76 9.23
C ILE A 17 4.48 -17.45 10.36
N PRO A 18 5.63 -18.16 10.50
CA PRO A 18 6.62 -17.81 11.51
C PRO A 18 7.21 -16.41 11.35
N ILE A 19 7.41 -15.92 10.11
CA ILE A 19 7.87 -14.54 9.88
C ILE A 19 6.86 -13.53 10.44
N ILE A 20 5.57 -13.72 10.16
CA ILE A 20 4.50 -12.85 10.67
C ILE A 20 4.49 -12.90 12.21
N VAL A 21 4.53 -14.10 12.79
CA VAL A 21 4.54 -14.27 14.26
C VAL A 21 5.77 -13.64 14.89
N ALA A 22 6.96 -13.82 14.30
CA ALA A 22 8.18 -13.19 14.76
C ALA A 22 8.08 -11.66 14.69
N ALA A 23 7.58 -11.10 13.58
CA ALA A 23 7.36 -9.66 13.45
C ALA A 23 6.42 -9.13 14.54
N CYS A 24 5.35 -9.86 14.88
CA CYS A 24 4.45 -9.51 15.97
C CYS A 24 5.11 -9.57 17.35
N ILE A 25 5.97 -10.56 17.60
CA ILE A 25 6.66 -10.72 18.90
C ILE A 25 7.72 -9.64 19.12
N TYR A 26 8.53 -9.34 18.10
CA TYR A 26 9.52 -8.26 18.17
C TYR A 26 8.86 -6.88 18.21
N GLY A 27 7.70 -6.74 17.56
CA GLY A 27 6.94 -5.50 17.52
C GLY A 27 7.76 -4.33 16.96
N GLY A 28 7.37 -3.11 17.32
CA GLY A 28 8.19 -1.92 17.07
C GLY A 28 8.42 -1.60 15.58
N ILE A 29 9.64 -1.14 15.27
CA ILE A 29 10.09 -0.79 13.92
C ILE A 29 10.08 -2.01 12.97
N PRO A 30 10.56 -3.22 13.35
CA PRO A 30 10.46 -4.39 12.48
C PRO A 30 9.04 -4.70 12.01
N PHE A 31 8.06 -4.62 12.92
CA PHE A 31 6.66 -4.83 12.57
C PHE A 31 6.13 -3.73 11.64
N MET A 32 6.47 -2.47 11.90
CA MET A 32 6.10 -1.35 11.03
C MET A 32 6.64 -1.54 9.60
N ILE A 33 7.92 -1.91 9.46
CA ILE A 33 8.55 -2.17 8.15
C ILE A 33 7.84 -3.34 7.45
N PHE A 34 7.50 -4.39 8.18
CA PHE A 34 6.78 -5.53 7.64
C PHE A 34 5.41 -5.15 7.07
N VAL A 35 4.60 -4.42 7.85
CA VAL A 35 3.28 -3.91 7.41
C VAL A 35 3.41 -2.95 6.23
N LEU A 36 4.39 -2.05 6.27
CA LEU A 36 4.67 -1.12 5.19
C LEU A 36 5.01 -1.86 3.88
N GLY A 37 5.84 -2.90 3.96
CA GLY A 37 6.19 -3.72 2.81
C GLY A 37 4.95 -4.39 2.18
N ILE A 38 4.10 -5.00 3.01
CA ILE A 38 2.83 -5.58 2.55
C ILE A 38 1.95 -4.52 1.89
N ALA A 39 1.76 -3.37 2.54
CA ALA A 39 0.88 -2.31 2.03
C ALA A 39 1.35 -1.78 0.66
N LEU A 40 2.66 -1.57 0.47
CA LEU A 40 3.22 -1.11 -0.81
C LEU A 40 3.10 -2.16 -1.91
N ILE A 41 3.34 -3.44 -1.60
CA ILE A 41 3.20 -4.55 -2.56
C ILE A 41 1.73 -4.69 -2.97
N SER A 42 0.81 -4.71 -2.01
CA SER A 42 -0.64 -4.79 -2.28
C SER A 42 -1.13 -3.60 -3.10
N PHE A 43 -0.63 -2.38 -2.82
CA PHE A 43 -0.98 -1.21 -3.61
C PHE A 43 -0.42 -1.29 -5.04
N TRP A 44 0.81 -1.78 -5.22
CA TRP A 44 1.35 -2.02 -6.55
C TRP A 44 0.47 -2.99 -7.34
N GLU A 45 0.12 -4.15 -6.77
CA GLU A 45 -0.78 -5.12 -7.41
C GLU A 45 -2.14 -4.50 -7.74
N PHE A 46 -2.71 -3.74 -6.80
CA PHE A 46 -3.95 -3.00 -7.02
C PHE A 46 -3.85 -2.05 -8.21
N THR A 47 -2.79 -1.23 -8.30
CA THR A 47 -2.65 -0.29 -9.43
C THR A 47 -2.56 -1.00 -10.78
N GLN A 48 -1.98 -2.20 -10.83
CA GLN A 48 -1.92 -3.00 -12.04
C GLN A 48 -3.30 -3.55 -12.42
N LEU A 49 -4.10 -3.97 -11.45
CA LEU A 49 -5.49 -4.39 -11.67
C LEU A 49 -6.38 -3.20 -12.09
N ALA A 50 -6.19 -2.04 -11.48
CA ALA A 50 -6.96 -0.83 -11.74
C ALA A 50 -6.73 -0.27 -13.16
N LYS A 51 -5.52 -0.44 -13.71
CA LYS A 51 -5.22 -0.09 -15.11
C LYS A 51 -6.13 -0.81 -16.11
N ASN A 52 -6.50 -2.07 -15.84
CA ASN A 52 -7.41 -2.83 -16.70
C ASN A 52 -8.85 -2.27 -16.71
N LYS A 53 -9.19 -1.41 -15.75
CA LYS A 53 -10.46 -0.68 -15.67
C LYS A 53 -10.37 0.78 -16.15
N ASN A 54 -9.31 1.14 -16.88
CA ASN A 54 -9.03 2.52 -17.33
C ASN A 54 -8.84 3.53 -16.18
N VAL A 55 -8.54 3.06 -14.97
CA VAL A 55 -8.16 3.93 -13.86
C VAL A 55 -6.67 4.22 -13.97
N SER A 56 -6.30 5.47 -14.22
CA SER A 56 -4.90 5.88 -14.33
C SER A 56 -4.36 6.28 -12.96
N ALA A 57 -4.39 5.38 -11.98
CA ALA A 57 -3.85 5.63 -10.64
C ALA A 57 -2.36 6.01 -10.68
N ASN A 58 -1.95 6.99 -9.89
CA ASN A 58 -0.56 7.39 -9.75
C ASN A 58 0.13 6.57 -8.65
N TYR A 59 0.86 5.54 -9.06
CA TYR A 59 1.58 4.67 -8.14
C TYR A 59 2.51 5.44 -7.18
N ILE A 60 3.23 6.45 -7.66
CA ILE A 60 4.24 7.16 -6.86
C ILE A 60 3.57 7.94 -5.74
N LEU A 61 2.51 8.71 -6.06
CA LEU A 61 1.79 9.49 -5.05
C LEU A 61 1.04 8.63 -4.05
N GLY A 62 0.44 7.53 -4.50
CA GLY A 62 -0.23 6.59 -3.59
C GLY A 62 0.74 5.86 -2.68
N ALA A 63 1.87 5.38 -3.22
CA ALA A 63 2.92 4.74 -2.43
C ALA A 63 3.50 5.70 -1.36
N LEU A 64 3.71 6.97 -1.70
CA LEU A 64 4.14 7.99 -0.73
C LEU A 64 3.08 8.22 0.36
N THR A 65 1.81 8.28 -0.01
CA THR A 65 0.71 8.47 0.92
C THR A 65 0.63 7.30 1.91
N ILE A 66 0.69 6.06 1.42
CA ILE A 66 0.74 4.85 2.25
C ILE A 66 1.98 4.88 3.17
N PHE A 67 3.15 5.22 2.64
CA PHE A 67 4.38 5.30 3.41
C PHE A 67 4.26 6.28 4.57
N ILE A 68 3.77 7.50 4.30
CA ILE A 68 3.59 8.54 5.30
C ILE A 68 2.55 8.10 6.35
N ILE A 69 1.41 7.55 5.92
CA ILE A 69 0.34 7.10 6.83
C ILE A 69 0.84 6.00 7.77
N VAL A 70 1.43 4.92 7.23
CA VAL A 70 1.90 3.78 8.02
C VAL A 70 3.00 4.21 9.00
N THR A 71 3.91 5.07 8.56
CA THR A 71 4.97 5.61 9.41
C THR A 71 4.40 6.53 10.50
N ASN A 72 3.38 7.34 10.17
CA ASN A 72 2.71 8.20 11.14
C ASN A 72 1.95 7.43 12.22
N VAL A 73 1.40 6.26 11.92
CA VAL A 73 0.77 5.40 12.94
C VAL A 73 1.79 4.99 14.03
N TYR A 74 3.04 4.74 13.64
CA TYR A 74 4.09 4.35 14.58
C TYR A 74 4.68 5.54 15.34
N PHE A 75 5.13 6.58 14.63
CA PHE A 75 5.84 7.71 15.24
C PHE A 75 4.94 8.85 15.74
N LYS A 76 3.68 8.90 15.29
CA LYS A 76 2.67 9.90 15.68
C LYS A 76 3.13 11.34 15.46
N PHE A 77 3.71 11.63 14.30
CA PHE A 77 4.20 12.97 13.95
C PHE A 77 3.07 14.00 13.77
N ALA A 78 1.91 13.56 13.28
CA ALA A 78 0.76 14.41 13.00
C ALA A 78 -0.56 13.70 13.35
N GLU A 79 -1.62 14.49 13.51
CA GLU A 79 -2.96 13.97 13.68
C GLU A 79 -3.41 13.19 12.44
N PHE A 80 -3.90 11.96 12.64
CA PHE A 80 -4.27 11.06 11.56
C PHE A 80 -5.35 11.64 10.64
N SER A 81 -6.38 12.27 11.21
CA SER A 81 -7.48 12.91 10.48
C SER A 81 -6.96 14.03 9.57
N ALA A 82 -6.08 14.89 10.10
CA ALA A 82 -5.49 15.98 9.33
C ALA A 82 -4.65 15.44 8.17
N LEU A 83 -3.89 14.38 8.41
CA LEU A 83 -3.02 13.78 7.39
C LEU A 83 -3.83 13.16 6.24
N LEU A 84 -4.95 12.48 6.52
CA LEU A 84 -5.87 11.98 5.50
C LEU A 84 -6.49 13.10 4.65
N ILE A 85 -6.95 14.18 5.30
CA ILE A 85 -7.55 15.32 4.59
C ILE A 85 -6.51 15.99 3.70
N VAL A 86 -5.32 16.30 4.24
CA VAL A 86 -4.27 17.00 3.49
C VAL A 86 -3.79 16.17 2.31
N SER A 87 -3.52 14.87 2.51
CA SER A 87 -3.09 13.98 1.43
C SER A 87 -4.15 13.80 0.34
N SER A 88 -5.43 13.69 0.69
CA SER A 88 -6.51 13.58 -0.30
C SER A 88 -6.65 14.85 -1.14
N ILE A 89 -6.51 16.04 -0.52
CA ILE A 89 -6.53 17.33 -1.23
C ILE A 89 -5.33 17.46 -2.17
N ILE A 90 -4.13 17.12 -1.71
CA ILE A 90 -2.90 17.18 -2.54
C ILE A 90 -3.04 16.28 -3.77
N ILE A 91 -3.52 15.04 -3.58
CA ILE A 91 -3.75 14.10 -4.68
C ILE A 91 -4.83 14.62 -5.62
N LEU A 92 -5.94 15.17 -5.12
CA LEU A 92 -6.99 15.75 -5.94
C LEU A 92 -6.47 16.88 -6.83
N ILE A 93 -5.71 17.80 -6.24
CA ILE A 93 -5.10 18.92 -6.97
C ILE A 93 -4.21 18.37 -8.09
N TYR A 94 -3.30 17.45 -7.76
CA TYR A 94 -2.40 16.85 -8.75
C TYR A 94 -3.17 16.16 -9.89
N GLU A 95 -4.20 15.39 -9.55
CA GLU A 95 -4.94 14.59 -10.52
C GLU A 95 -5.85 15.45 -11.41
N LEU A 96 -6.34 16.58 -10.89
CA LEU A 96 -7.07 17.58 -11.66
C LEU A 96 -6.20 18.22 -12.75
N PHE A 97 -4.93 18.51 -12.43
CA PHE A 97 -3.97 19.04 -13.41
C PHE A 97 -3.46 17.99 -14.40
N ARG A 98 -3.49 16.71 -14.03
CA ARG A 98 -3.05 15.61 -14.89
C ARG A 98 -3.97 15.37 -16.08
N ASN A 99 -5.26 15.75 -15.98
CA ASN A 99 -6.28 15.70 -17.03
C ASN A 99 -6.34 14.34 -17.78
N ARG A 100 -6.21 13.23 -17.03
CA ARG A 100 -6.29 11.85 -17.54
C ARG A 100 -7.57 11.20 -17.05
N ASN A 101 -8.46 10.78 -17.96
CA ASN A 101 -9.72 10.11 -17.61
C ASN A 101 -10.51 10.88 -16.52
N SER A 102 -11.32 10.17 -15.74
CA SER A 102 -12.04 10.78 -14.60
C SER A 102 -11.09 11.01 -13.43
N ALA A 103 -10.88 12.28 -13.07
CA ALA A 103 -10.06 12.68 -11.92
C ALA A 103 -10.55 12.04 -10.61
N ILE A 104 -11.86 11.84 -10.45
CA ILE A 104 -12.46 11.23 -9.25
C ILE A 104 -12.11 9.74 -9.16
N LEU A 105 -12.15 9.02 -10.30
CA LEU A 105 -11.76 7.60 -10.33
C LEU A 105 -10.27 7.43 -10.04
N ASN A 106 -9.44 8.30 -10.60
CA ASN A 106 -8.00 8.26 -10.36
C ASN A 106 -7.63 8.65 -8.93
N LEU A 107 -8.36 9.59 -8.31
CA LEU A 107 -8.19 9.93 -6.91
C LEU A 107 -8.44 8.72 -6.02
N GLY A 108 -9.57 8.03 -6.21
CA GLY A 108 -9.89 6.81 -5.45
C GLY A 108 -8.77 5.79 -5.57
N GLY A 109 -8.37 5.47 -6.80
CA GLY A 109 -7.30 4.51 -7.07
C GLY A 109 -5.90 4.94 -6.62
N THR A 110 -5.65 6.24 -6.41
CA THR A 110 -4.34 6.77 -6.00
C THR A 110 -4.23 6.93 -4.50
N PHE A 111 -5.32 7.29 -3.81
CA PHE A 111 -5.27 7.67 -2.41
C PHE A 111 -4.89 6.50 -1.49
N LEU A 112 -5.64 5.40 -1.55
CA LEU A 112 -5.41 4.19 -0.75
C LEU A 112 -5.65 2.89 -1.53
N GLY A 113 -6.02 3.00 -2.81
CA GLY A 113 -6.43 1.88 -3.66
C GLY A 113 -7.94 1.77 -3.75
#